data_AF-A0A7K2VIU0-F1
#
_entry.id   AF-A0A7K2VIU0-F1
#
_cell.length_a   1.000
_cell.length_b   1.000
_cell.length_c   1.000
_cell.angle_alpha   90.00
_cell.angle_beta   90.00
_cell.angle_gamma   90.00
#
_symmetry.space_group_name_H-M   'P 1'
#
loop_
_entity.id
_entity.type
_entity.pdbx_description
1 polymer ?
#
loop_
_entity_poly.entity_id
_entity_poly.type
_entity_poly.pdbx_seq_one_letter_code
_entity_poly.pdbx_strand_id
1 'polypeptide(L)'
;MDTCDSHQTVRSPRLRPGDRVRIVSPASPPSREGVARGVEVLKSWGLRVELGEHVFDQWGYTAGRDEDRVFDLNAVFTDSGVRAVIATRGGKGAYRIVDDLDIGALRRDPKPLVGFSDITHLHLALWARGGLASLHGPFANWSDE
;
A
#
# COMPACT_ATOMS: atom_id res chain seq x y z
N MET A 1 9.59 19.91 -30.30
CA MET A 1 8.29 19.75 -29.62
C MET A 1 8.05 18.26 -29.58
N ASP A 2 8.62 17.60 -28.57
CA ASP A 2 8.34 16.19 -28.33
C ASP A 2 6.87 16.08 -27.93
N THR A 3 6.16 15.23 -28.64
CA THR A 3 4.79 14.85 -28.31
C THR A 3 4.79 14.40 -26.86
N CYS A 4 4.01 15.08 -26.02
CA CYS A 4 3.74 14.68 -24.66
C CYS A 4 3.12 13.27 -24.73
N ASP A 5 3.95 12.24 -24.56
CA ASP A 5 3.50 10.86 -24.57
C ASP A 5 2.48 10.75 -23.45
N SER A 6 1.20 10.64 -23.81
CA SER A 6 0.10 10.71 -22.86
C SER A 6 0.25 9.54 -21.90
N HIS A 7 0.73 9.82 -20.69
CA HIS A 7 0.91 8.82 -19.65
C HIS A 7 -0.43 8.14 -19.38
N GLN A 8 -0.60 6.90 -19.89
CA GLN A 8 -1.89 6.22 -19.84
C GLN A 8 -2.26 5.95 -18.39
N THR A 9 -3.30 6.62 -17.92
CA THR A 9 -3.80 6.45 -16.56
C THR A 9 -4.46 5.08 -16.39
N VAL A 10 -3.92 4.30 -15.46
CA VAL A 10 -4.46 3.01 -15.00
C VAL A 10 -5.28 3.27 -13.73
N ARG A 11 -6.54 2.83 -13.71
CA ARG A 11 -7.43 2.93 -12.55
C ARG A 11 -7.83 1.54 -12.08
N SER A 12 -7.82 1.34 -10.78
CA SER A 12 -8.31 0.11 -10.16
C SER A 12 -9.85 0.07 -10.10
N PRO A 13 -10.44 -1.13 -10.11
CA PRO A 13 -11.86 -1.31 -9.78
C PRO A 13 -12.20 -0.76 -8.39
N ARG A 14 -13.46 -0.34 -8.21
CA ARG A 14 -13.97 0.04 -6.89
C ARG A 14 -14.13 -1.21 -6.00
N LEU A 15 -13.75 -1.08 -4.73
CA LEU A 15 -13.97 -2.11 -3.71
C LEU A 15 -15.47 -2.36 -3.50
N ARG A 16 -15.78 -3.61 -3.15
CA ARG A 16 -17.12 -4.10 -2.81
C ARG A 16 -17.07 -4.92 -1.52
N PRO A 17 -18.19 -5.02 -0.78
CA PRO A 17 -18.29 -5.98 0.32
C PRO A 17 -17.89 -7.39 -0.15
N GLY A 18 -17.11 -8.08 0.68
CA GLY A 18 -16.51 -9.38 0.39
C GLY A 18 -15.12 -9.32 -0.24
N ASP A 19 -14.70 -8.17 -0.78
CA ASP A 19 -13.35 -8.02 -1.33
C ASP A 19 -12.29 -8.17 -0.26
N ARG A 20 -11.18 -8.80 -0.65
CA ARG A 20 -10.01 -8.95 0.20
C ARG A 20 -9.08 -7.76 0.05
N VAL A 21 -8.63 -7.22 1.17
CA VAL A 21 -7.64 -6.14 1.24
C VAL A 21 -6.50 -6.55 2.17
N ARG A 22 -5.30 -6.05 1.91
CA ARG A 22 -4.13 -6.31 2.75
C ARG A 22 -3.57 -5.03 3.35
N ILE A 23 -3.28 -5.06 4.64
CA ILE A 23 -2.63 -3.97 5.36
C ILE A 23 -1.12 -4.24 5.42
N VAL A 24 -0.28 -3.28 5.03
CA VAL A 24 1.18 -3.42 5.01
C VAL A 24 1.87 -2.19 5.60
N SER A 25 3.12 -2.34 6.04
CA SER A 25 3.89 -1.27 6.70
C SER A 25 5.12 -0.86 5.89
N PRO A 26 4.99 -0.02 4.84
CA PRO A 26 6.11 0.26 3.95
C PRO A 26 7.06 1.36 4.45
N ALA A 27 6.71 2.03 5.55
CA ALA A 27 7.45 3.14 6.15
C ALA A 27 7.90 2.81 7.59
N SER A 28 7.53 3.59 8.61
CA SER A 28 7.90 3.29 10.02
C SER A 28 6.89 2.39 10.72
N PRO A 29 7.29 1.67 11.79
CA PRO A 29 6.46 0.64 12.42
C PRO A 29 5.18 1.23 13.03
N PRO A 30 4.03 0.56 12.88
CA PRO A 30 2.76 1.00 13.46
C PRO A 30 2.60 0.51 14.90
N SER A 31 1.56 1.01 15.59
CA SER A 31 1.14 0.37 16.84
C SER A 31 0.23 -0.81 16.54
N ARG A 32 0.38 -1.91 17.30
CA ARG A 32 -0.49 -3.10 17.13
C ARG A 32 -1.96 -2.77 17.38
N GLU A 33 -2.22 -1.94 18.38
CA GLU A 33 -3.56 -1.50 18.74
C GLU A 33 -4.20 -0.64 17.64
N GLY A 34 -3.44 0.29 17.06
CA GLY A 34 -3.95 1.14 15.99
C GLY A 34 -4.28 0.35 14.72
N VAL A 35 -3.44 -0.63 14.37
CA VAL A 35 -3.73 -1.55 13.27
C VAL A 35 -4.95 -2.42 13.58
N ALA A 36 -5.09 -2.93 14.81
CA ALA A 36 -6.26 -3.72 15.20
C ALA A 36 -7.56 -2.91 15.06
N ARG A 37 -7.56 -1.63 15.46
CA ARG A 37 -8.72 -0.74 15.22
C ARG A 37 -9.01 -0.54 13.74
N GLY A 38 -7.98 -0.29 12.92
CA GLY A 38 -8.16 -0.16 11.47
C GLY A 38 -8.70 -1.43 10.82
N VAL A 39 -8.28 -2.61 11.27
CA VAL A 39 -8.84 -3.90 10.84
C VAL A 39 -10.35 -3.95 11.12
N GLU A 40 -10.78 -3.58 12.31
CA GLU A 40 -12.21 -3.59 12.67
C GLU A 40 -13.02 -2.57 11.85
N VAL A 41 -12.48 -1.39 11.58
CA VAL A 41 -13.11 -0.40 10.68
C VAL A 41 -13.28 -0.99 9.27
N LEU A 42 -12.24 -1.56 8.68
CA LEU A 42 -12.32 -2.13 7.32
C LEU A 42 -13.26 -3.33 7.26
N LYS A 43 -13.27 -4.19 8.29
CA LYS A 43 -14.26 -5.28 8.41
C LYS A 43 -15.69 -4.75 8.50
N SER A 44 -15.92 -3.64 9.21
CA SER A 44 -17.25 -3.02 9.30
C SER A 44 -17.79 -2.55 7.94
N TRP A 45 -16.91 -2.28 6.98
CA TRP A 45 -17.29 -1.99 5.58
C TRP A 45 -17.59 -3.24 4.75
N GLY A 46 -17.55 -4.42 5.37
CA GLY A 46 -17.76 -5.71 4.73
C GLY A 46 -16.52 -6.28 4.03
N LEU A 47 -15.32 -5.74 4.27
CA LEU A 47 -14.09 -6.22 3.64
C LEU A 47 -13.47 -7.40 4.41
N ARG A 48 -12.75 -8.27 3.69
CA ARG A 48 -11.92 -9.32 4.28
C ARG A 48 -10.50 -8.78 4.44
N VAL A 49 -10.06 -8.58 5.68
CA VAL A 49 -8.79 -7.93 5.98
C VAL A 49 -7.73 -8.96 6.31
N GLU A 50 -6.61 -8.91 5.57
CA GLU A 50 -5.39 -9.63 5.88
C GLU A 50 -4.27 -8.65 6.27
N LEU A 51 -3.33 -9.13 7.07
CA LEU A 51 -2.11 -8.39 7.39
C LEU A 51 -0.96 -8.91 6.53
N GLY A 52 -0.05 -8.02 6.14
CA GLY A 52 1.25 -8.40 5.59
C GLY A 52 2.06 -9.22 6.60
N GLU A 53 2.99 -10.02 6.08
CA GLU A 53 3.84 -10.90 6.89
C GLU A 53 4.72 -10.09 7.84
N HIS A 54 5.23 -8.96 7.35
CA HIS A 54 6.17 -8.09 8.07
C HIS A 54 5.50 -6.84 8.65
N VAL A 55 4.17 -6.81 8.75
CA VAL A 55 3.40 -5.61 9.12
C VAL A 55 3.82 -5.01 10.48
N PHE A 56 4.33 -5.84 11.40
CA PHE A 56 4.74 -5.44 12.74
C PHE A 56 6.25 -5.54 12.98
N ASP A 57 7.02 -5.80 11.93
CA ASP A 57 8.47 -5.85 12.06
C ASP A 57 9.03 -4.47 12.37
N GLN A 58 10.20 -4.45 13.00
CA GLN A 58 10.87 -3.21 13.35
C GLN A 58 12.38 -3.35 13.14
N TRP A 59 12.94 -2.44 12.36
CA TRP A 59 14.36 -2.30 12.14
C TRP A 59 14.75 -0.83 12.33
N GLY A 60 15.20 -0.49 13.54
CA GLY A 60 15.43 0.91 13.93
C GLY A 60 14.15 1.74 13.79
N TYR A 61 14.15 2.68 12.84
CA TYR A 61 13.01 3.56 12.55
C TYR A 61 12.12 3.08 11.40
N THR A 62 12.38 1.93 10.77
CA THR A 62 11.56 1.36 9.69
C THR A 62 10.79 0.13 10.16
N ALA A 63 9.67 -0.18 9.50
CA ALA A 63 8.85 -1.35 9.77
C ALA A 63 9.45 -2.61 9.12
N GLY A 64 10.58 -3.06 9.65
CA GLY A 64 11.41 -4.12 9.05
C GLY A 64 12.47 -3.58 8.08
N ARG A 65 13.23 -4.49 7.49
CA ARG A 65 14.26 -4.20 6.49
C ARG A 65 13.62 -3.70 5.19
N ASP A 66 14.45 -3.27 4.24
CA ASP A 66 13.94 -2.89 2.91
C ASP A 66 13.28 -4.11 2.22
N GLU A 67 13.92 -5.28 2.28
CA GLU A 67 13.45 -6.55 1.71
C GLU A 67 12.09 -6.98 2.26
N ASP A 68 11.89 -6.91 3.58
CA ASP A 68 10.64 -7.25 4.27
C ASP A 68 9.46 -6.40 3.77
N ARG A 69 9.69 -5.09 3.61
CA ARG A 69 8.67 -4.13 3.17
C ARG A 69 8.36 -4.24 1.67
N VAL A 70 9.38 -4.50 0.86
CA VAL A 70 9.22 -4.82 -0.56
C VAL A 70 8.42 -6.11 -0.73
N PHE A 71 8.73 -7.14 0.06
CA PHE A 71 8.03 -8.42 0.03
C PHE A 71 6.54 -8.23 0.28
N ASP A 72 6.16 -7.55 1.37
CA ASP A 72 4.75 -7.31 1.71
C ASP A 72 3.99 -6.55 0.59
N LEU A 73 4.61 -5.54 -0.02
CA LEU A 73 4.00 -4.79 -1.12
C LEU A 73 3.85 -5.65 -2.39
N ASN A 74 4.92 -6.33 -2.80
CA ASN A 74 4.92 -7.13 -4.02
C ASN A 74 4.00 -8.35 -3.89
N ALA A 75 3.91 -8.95 -2.70
CA ALA A 75 2.95 -10.02 -2.40
C ALA A 75 1.50 -9.59 -2.63
N VAL A 76 1.17 -8.30 -2.45
CA VAL A 76 -0.16 -7.78 -2.82
C VAL A 76 -0.31 -7.65 -4.33
N PHE A 77 0.71 -7.13 -5.02
CA PHE A 77 0.66 -6.93 -6.47
C PHE A 77 0.56 -8.25 -7.25
N THR A 78 1.17 -9.33 -6.75
CA THR A 78 1.13 -10.65 -7.38
C THR A 78 -0.10 -11.48 -6.99
N ASP A 79 -0.79 -11.16 -5.89
CA ASP A 79 -1.97 -11.89 -5.43
C ASP A 79 -3.24 -11.37 -6.10
N SER A 80 -3.73 -12.10 -7.10
CA SER A 80 -4.94 -11.75 -7.86
C SER A 80 -6.24 -11.82 -7.06
N GLY A 81 -6.21 -12.29 -5.81
CA GLY A 81 -7.34 -12.28 -4.89
C GLY A 81 -7.38 -11.03 -4.00
N VAL A 82 -6.30 -10.26 -3.90
CA VAL A 82 -6.27 -8.99 -3.14
C VAL A 82 -6.64 -7.82 -4.03
N ARG A 83 -7.57 -6.99 -3.56
CA ARG A 83 -8.17 -5.88 -4.31
C ARG A 83 -7.70 -4.50 -3.90
N ALA A 84 -7.04 -4.35 -2.75
CA ALA A 84 -6.37 -3.12 -2.35
C ALA A 84 -5.26 -3.37 -1.33
N VAL A 85 -4.31 -2.44 -1.29
CA VAL A 85 -3.29 -2.35 -0.23
C VAL A 85 -3.48 -1.06 0.57
N ILE A 86 -3.52 -1.19 1.90
CA ILE A 86 -3.67 -0.06 2.82
C ILE A 86 -2.41 0.05 3.67
N ALA A 87 -1.74 1.20 3.62
CA ALA A 87 -0.58 1.45 4.44
C ALA A 87 -0.97 1.62 5.91
N THR A 88 -0.19 1.03 6.82
CA THR A 88 -0.40 1.19 8.25
C THR A 88 -0.10 2.60 8.72
N ARG A 89 0.98 3.24 8.25
CA ARG A 89 1.29 4.65 8.51
C ARG A 89 2.38 5.18 7.56
N GLY A 90 2.62 6.48 7.64
CA GLY A 90 3.73 7.16 6.95
C GLY A 90 5.02 7.09 7.76
N GLY A 91 5.74 8.21 7.85
CA GLY A 91 6.98 8.33 8.62
C GLY A 91 8.22 8.38 7.73
N LYS A 92 9.04 7.33 7.75
CA LYS A 92 10.29 7.24 6.97
C LYS A 92 10.51 5.82 6.47
N GLY A 93 11.07 5.73 5.26
CA GLY A 93 11.61 4.49 4.70
C GLY A 93 10.97 4.09 3.38
N ALA A 94 9.80 4.63 3.02
CA ALA A 94 9.12 4.25 1.78
C ALA A 94 9.92 4.64 0.54
N TYR A 95 10.66 5.75 0.58
CA TYR A 95 11.56 6.18 -0.50
C TYR A 95 12.71 5.19 -0.79
N ARG A 96 13.07 4.32 0.16
CA ARG A 96 14.19 3.37 0.00
C ARG A 96 13.83 2.17 -0.86
N ILE A 97 12.53 1.88 -0.99
CA ILE A 97 12.01 0.65 -1.60
C ILE A 97 11.28 0.91 -2.91
N VAL A 98 11.27 2.17 -3.39
CA VAL A 98 10.50 2.55 -4.59
C VAL A 98 10.97 1.82 -5.84
N ASP A 99 12.26 1.52 -5.96
CA ASP A 99 12.84 0.92 -7.16
C ASP A 99 12.50 -0.57 -7.30
N ASP A 100 12.32 -1.26 -6.17
CA ASP A 100 12.13 -2.72 -6.09
C ASP A 100 10.66 -3.18 -6.19
N LEU A 101 9.73 -2.25 -6.44
CA LEU A 101 8.32 -2.57 -6.65
C LEU A 101 8.12 -3.33 -7.98
N ASP A 102 7.35 -4.42 -7.95
CA ASP A 102 6.95 -5.17 -9.14
C ASP A 102 5.84 -4.42 -9.91
N ILE A 103 6.25 -3.39 -10.64
CA ILE A 103 5.38 -2.59 -11.49
C ILE A 103 4.74 -3.45 -12.60
N GLY A 104 5.41 -4.52 -13.04
CA GLY A 104 4.87 -5.44 -14.03
C GLY A 104 3.64 -6.17 -13.51
N ALA A 105 3.70 -6.72 -12.30
CA ALA A 105 2.55 -7.33 -11.63
C ALA A 105 1.42 -6.33 -11.39
N LEU A 106 1.77 -5.14 -10.88
CA LEU A 106 0.80 -4.06 -10.67
C LEU A 106 0.02 -3.71 -11.95
N ARG A 107 0.71 -3.62 -13.10
CA ARG A 107 0.06 -3.29 -14.38
C ARG A 107 -0.84 -4.42 -14.89
N ARG A 108 -0.53 -5.68 -14.57
CA ARG A 108 -1.36 -6.84 -14.96
C ARG A 108 -2.65 -6.93 -14.17
N ASP A 109 -2.63 -6.59 -12.88
CA ASP A 109 -3.80 -6.57 -11.99
C ASP A 109 -3.80 -5.31 -11.11
N PRO A 110 -4.24 -4.15 -11.65
CA PRO A 110 -4.13 -2.88 -10.96
C PRO A 110 -5.00 -2.81 -9.70
N LYS A 111 -4.37 -2.58 -8.55
CA LYS A 111 -5.03 -2.38 -7.24
C LYS A 111 -4.56 -1.08 -6.58
N PRO A 112 -5.43 -0.34 -5.88
CA PRO A 112 -5.06 0.94 -5.32
C PRO A 112 -4.19 0.75 -4.09
N LEU A 113 -3.16 1.59 -3.99
CA LEU A 113 -2.46 1.87 -2.73
C LEU A 113 -3.17 3.02 -2.01
N VAL A 114 -3.51 2.80 -0.74
CA VAL A 114 -4.11 3.81 0.14
C VAL A 114 -3.10 4.23 1.21
N GLY A 115 -2.85 5.54 1.32
CA GLY A 115 -2.03 6.13 2.38
C GLY A 115 -1.64 7.57 2.06
N PHE A 116 -0.93 8.24 2.96
CA PHE A 116 -0.46 9.62 2.78
C PHE A 116 0.96 9.83 3.34
N SER A 117 1.44 11.08 3.41
CA SER A 117 2.74 11.41 4.01
C SER A 117 3.89 10.71 3.27
N ASP A 118 4.77 9.97 3.96
CA ASP A 118 5.91 9.26 3.35
C ASP A 118 5.49 8.29 2.22
N ILE A 119 4.24 7.79 2.24
CA ILE A 119 3.65 6.96 1.18
C ILE A 119 3.58 7.70 -0.17
N THR A 120 3.69 9.03 -0.17
CA THR A 120 3.80 9.84 -1.39
C THR A 120 4.93 9.37 -2.30
N HIS A 121 6.06 8.90 -1.76
CA HIS A 121 7.13 8.35 -2.59
C HIS A 121 6.66 7.14 -3.40
N LEU A 122 5.84 6.27 -2.79
CA LEU A 122 5.25 5.12 -3.49
C LEU A 122 4.19 5.57 -4.48
N HIS A 123 3.32 6.52 -4.10
CA HIS A 123 2.32 7.07 -5.02
C HIS A 123 2.96 7.63 -6.29
N LEU A 124 4.05 8.40 -6.15
CA LEU A 124 4.78 8.97 -7.27
C LEU A 124 5.49 7.88 -8.10
N ALA A 125 6.09 6.88 -7.47
CA ALA A 125 6.73 5.78 -8.18
C ALA A 125 5.72 4.94 -8.98
N LEU A 126 4.57 4.60 -8.38
CA LEU A 126 3.48 3.85 -9.02
C LEU A 126 2.86 4.65 -10.16
N TRP A 127 2.71 5.97 -9.99
CA TRP A 127 2.27 6.86 -11.07
C TRP A 127 3.30 6.89 -12.19
N ALA A 128 4.55 7.27 -11.91
CA ALA A 128 5.57 7.49 -12.93
C ALA A 128 5.88 6.23 -13.76
N ARG A 129 5.94 5.06 -13.11
CA ARG A 129 6.34 3.79 -13.75
C ARG A 129 5.15 2.94 -14.20
N GLY A 130 4.04 3.00 -13.46
CA GLY A 130 2.88 2.13 -13.66
C GLY A 130 1.65 2.82 -14.26
N GLY A 131 1.57 4.15 -14.22
CA GLY A 131 0.38 4.92 -14.58
C GLY A 131 -0.75 4.80 -13.59
N LEU A 132 -0.52 4.18 -12.42
CA LEU A 132 -1.57 3.87 -11.47
C LEU A 132 -2.03 5.13 -10.73
N ALA A 133 -3.32 5.45 -10.86
CA ALA A 133 -3.99 6.40 -9.98
C ALA A 133 -4.25 5.74 -8.60
N SER A 134 -3.33 5.98 -7.67
CA SER A 134 -3.46 5.57 -6.27
C SER A 134 -4.34 6.54 -5.45
N LEU A 135 -4.60 6.20 -4.19
CA LEU A 135 -5.46 6.97 -3.30
C LEU A 135 -4.65 7.60 -2.18
N HIS A 136 -4.49 8.93 -2.23
CA HIS A 136 -3.95 9.69 -1.11
C HIS A 136 -5.03 9.80 -0.02
N GLY A 137 -4.93 8.98 1.03
CA GLY A 137 -6.03 8.73 1.96
C GLY A 137 -5.57 8.21 3.33
N PRO A 138 -6.52 7.94 4.24
CA PRO A 138 -6.23 7.59 5.63
C PRO A 138 -5.48 6.26 5.75
N PHE A 139 -4.74 6.12 6.85
CA PHE A 139 -4.03 4.90 7.17
C PHE A 139 -4.87 3.88 7.93
N ALA A 140 -4.39 2.64 7.99
CA ALA A 140 -4.96 1.59 8.85
C ALA A 140 -4.52 1.67 10.32
N ASN A 141 -3.56 2.53 10.70
CA ASN A 141 -3.21 2.77 12.10
C ASN A 141 -4.08 3.88 12.70
N TRP A 142 -5.22 3.51 13.26
CA TRP A 142 -6.15 4.46 13.88
C TRP A 142 -5.76 4.77 15.33
N SER A 143 -5.62 6.04 15.67
CA SER A 143 -5.54 6.54 17.05
C SER A 143 -6.71 7.50 17.31
N ASP A 144 -7.17 7.54 18.56
CA ASP A 144 -8.09 8.58 19.05
C ASP A 144 -7.36 9.87 19.46
N GLU A 145 -6.03 9.85 19.37
CA GLU A 145 -5.14 11.02 19.48
C GLU A 145 -5.01 11.74 18.12
#